data_AF-A0A6A4QGF5-F1
#
_entry.id   AF-A0A6A4QGF5-F1
#
_cell.length_a   1.000
_cell.length_b   1.000
_cell.length_c   1.000
_cell.angle_alpha   90.00
_cell.angle_beta   90.00
_cell.angle_gamma   90.00
#
_symmetry.space_group_name_H-M   'P 1'
#
loop_
_entity.id
_entity.type
_entity.pdbx_description
1 polymer ?
#
loop_
_entity_poly.entity_id
_entity_poly.type
_entity_poly.pdbx_seq_one_letter_code
_entity_poly.pdbx_strand_id
1 'polypeptide(L)' 'MMVFAEKLGWKIQKQDEQEVQQFCSQVGLRNQVFKVWMHNNKQALKKRQM' A
#
# COMPACT_ATOMS: atom_id res chain seq x y z
N MET A 1 -2.10 6.17 5.45
CA MET A 1 -1.95 5.30 4.26
C MET A 1 -0.52 5.30 3.71
N MET A 2 0.09 6.46 3.44
CA MET A 2 1.52 6.59 3.05
C MET A 2 2.50 5.94 4.03
N VAL A 3 2.42 6.26 5.32
CA VAL A 3 3.31 5.69 6.36
C VAL A 3 3.29 4.15 6.37
N PHE A 4 2.10 3.55 6.17
CA PHE A 4 1.96 2.11 6.10
C PHE A 4 2.57 1.53 4.82
N ALA A 5 2.44 2.22 3.69
CA ALA A 5 3.10 1.86 2.44
C ALA A 5 4.63 1.95 2.51
N GLU A 6 5.16 2.96 3.21
CA GLU A 6 6.59 3.11 3.47
C GLU A 6 7.13 1.98 4.36
N LYS A 7 6.39 1.61 5.43
CA LYS A 7 6.69 0.44 6.26
C LYS A 7 6.79 -0.85 5.44
N LEU A 8 5.89 -1.01 4.46
CA LEU A 8 5.90 -2.15 3.53
C LEU A 8 6.88 -1.98 2.35
N GLY A 9 7.69 -0.92 2.31
CA GLY A 9 8.64 -0.67 1.22
C GLY A 9 7.97 -0.58 -0.17
N TRP A 10 6.71 -0.13 -0.22
CA TRP A 10 5.90 -0.07 -1.44
C TRP A 10 5.77 -1.42 -2.17
N LYS A 11 5.79 -2.54 -1.42
CA LYS A 11 5.63 -3.89 -1.95
C LYS A 11 4.91 -4.77 -0.92
N ILE A 12 3.78 -5.34 -1.30
CA ILE A 12 3.03 -6.27 -0.44
C ILE A 12 3.53 -7.69 -0.70
N GLN A 13 4.01 -8.37 0.33
CA GLN A 13 4.39 -9.79 0.30
C GLN A 13 3.29 -10.65 0.93
N LYS A 14 3.39 -11.97 0.77
CA LYS A 14 2.39 -12.91 1.31
C LYS A 14 2.22 -12.80 2.83
N GLN A 15 3.33 -12.58 3.55
CA GLN A 15 3.32 -12.38 5.01
C GLN A 15 2.60 -11.10 5.43
N ASP A 16 2.55 -10.09 4.56
CA ASP A 16 1.94 -8.79 4.84
C ASP A 16 0.42 -8.82 4.60
N GLU A 17 -0.14 -9.88 3.99
CA GLU A 17 -1.56 -9.89 3.59
C GLU A 17 -2.52 -9.76 4.77
N GLN A 18 -2.21 -10.39 5.91
CA GLN A 18 -3.03 -10.29 7.11
C GLN A 18 -3.01 -8.86 7.68
N GLU A 19 -1.85 -8.23 7.76
CA GLU A 19 -1.70 -6.86 8.25
C GLU A 19 -2.38 -5.87 7.31
N VAL A 20 -2.22 -6.05 5.99
CA VAL A 20 -2.90 -5.25 4.96
C VAL A 20 -4.41 -5.40 5.07
N GLN A 21 -4.93 -6.61 5.28
CA GLN A 21 -6.36 -6.85 5.44
C GLN A 21 -6.91 -6.14 6.68
N GLN A 22 -6.22 -6.23 7.82
CA GLN A 22 -6.62 -5.54 9.05
C GLN A 22 -6.62 -4.02 8.86
N PHE A 23 -5.55 -3.48 8.28
CA PHE A 23 -5.44 -2.05 7.98
C PHE A 23 -6.58 -1.59 7.05
N CYS A 24 -6.82 -2.30 5.95
CA CYS A 24 -7.88 -1.96 5.02
C CYS A 24 -9.26 -2.03 5.68
N SER A 25 -9.51 -3.04 6.51
CA SER A 25 -10.78 -3.17 7.25
C SER A 25 -10.99 -2.04 8.25
N GLN A 26 -9.95 -1.60 8.96
CA GLN A 26 -10.03 -0.47 9.90
C GLN A 26 -10.33 0.85 9.19
N VAL A 27 -9.79 1.03 7.99
CA VAL A 27 -9.98 2.25 7.18
C VAL A 27 -11.29 2.19 6.36
N GLY A 28 -11.97 1.04 6.30
CA GLY A 28 -13.17 0.86 5.48
C GLY A 28 -12.88 0.74 3.98
N LEU A 29 -11.70 0.25 3.62
CA LEU A 29 -11.26 0.07 2.24
C LEU A 29 -11.21 -1.40 1.85
N ARG A 30 -11.41 -1.67 0.56
CA ARG A 30 -11.16 -2.98 -0.04
C ARG A 30 -9.66 -3.15 -0.27
N ASN A 31 -9.13 -4.35 0.05
CA ASN A 31 -7.71 -4.69 -0.15
C ASN A 31 -7.23 -4.40 -1.59
N GLN A 32 -8.07 -4.66 -2.60
CA GLN A 32 -7.74 -4.37 -4.00
C GLN A 32 -7.54 -2.87 -4.26
N VAL A 33 -8.35 -2.02 -3.64
CA VAL A 33 -8.23 -0.56 -3.79
C VAL A 33 -6.89 -0.10 -3.21
N PHE A 34 -6.51 -0.63 -2.04
CA PHE A 34 -5.21 -0.32 -1.45
C PHE A 34 -4.04 -0.83 -2.30
N LYS A 35 -4.13 -2.03 -2.88
CA LYS A 35 -3.12 -2.58 -3.82
C LYS A 35 -2.93 -1.68 -5.05
N VAL A 36 -4.01 -1.20 -5.67
CA VAL A 36 -3.94 -0.25 -6.80
C VAL A 36 -3.38 1.10 -6.38
N TRP A 37 -3.83 1.63 -5.24
CA TRP A 37 -3.33 2.88 -4.69
C TRP A 37 -1.81 2.82 -4.43
N MET A 38 -1.31 1.72 -3.83
CA MET A 38 0.11 1.44 -3.64
C MET A 38 0.89 1.51 -4.95
N HIS A 39 0.39 0.85 -6.00
CA HIS A 39 1.04 0.82 -7.32
C HIS A 39 1.12 2.21 -7.94
N ASN A 40 0.01 2.95 -7.95
CA ASN A 40 -0.06 4.28 -8.55
C ASN A 40 0.86 5.28 -7.84
N ASN A 41 0.85 5.27 -6.51
CA ASN A 41 1.68 6.18 -5.72
C ASN A 41 3.17 5.81 -5.79
N LYS A 42 3.51 4.52 -5.86
CA LYS A 42 4.90 4.08 -6.09
C LYS A 42 5.46 4.64 -7.39
N GLN A 43 4.68 4.60 -8.47
CA GLN A 43 5.10 5.18 -9.75
C GLN A 43 5.24 6.71 -9.67
N ALA A 44 4.28 7.39 -9.03
CA ALA A 44 4.34 8.84 -8.84
C ALA A 44 5.57 9.26 -8.02
N LEU A 45 5.93 8.49 -6.98
CA LEU A 45 7.11 8.76 -6.16
C LEU A 45 8.41 8.62 -6.97
N LYS A 46 8.53 7.58 -7.80
CA LYS A 46 9.67 7.41 -8.72
C LYS A 46 9.82 8.58 -9.69
N LYS A 47 8.70 9.10 -10.21
CA LYS A 47 8.70 10.27 -11.11
C LYS A 47 9.12 11.57 -10.42
N ARG A 48 8.93 11.68 -9.10
CA ARG A 48 9.34 12.86 -8.31
C ARG A 48 10.81 12.85 -7.89
N GLN A 49 11.46 11.69 -7.96
CA GLN A 49 12.87 11.51 -7.60
C GLN A 49 13.82 11.62 -8.81
N MET A 50 13.26 11.79 -10.01
CA MET A 50 13.98 12.20 -11.22
C MET A 50 13.79 13.70 -11.41
#